data_AF-A0A4V2T021-F1
#
_entry.id   AF-A0A4V2T021-F1
#
_cell.length_a   1.000
_cell.length_b   1.000
_cell.length_c   1.000
_cell.angle_alpha   90.00
_cell.angle_beta   90.00
_cell.angle_gamma   90.00
#
_symmetry.space_group_name_H-M   'P 1'
#
loop_
_entity.id
_entity.type
_entity.pdbx_description
1 polymer ?
#
loop_
_entity_poly.entity_id
_entity_poly.type
_entity_poly.pdbx_seq_one_letter_code
_entity_poly.pdbx_strand_id
1 'polypeptide(L)'
;MDIAEVQTAKGKLYLFVGIDRTSKFVVTQFVEKADSRPGKPTDNAFVESFNDRLRDECLNAYWFLSIADARAKIEAWQRDYNGRRPHTSLGWMTPVEYAAAAAIKAAE
;
A
#
# COMPACT_ATOMS: atom_id res chain seq x y z
N MET A 1 8.84 3.59 0.63
CA MET A 1 7.93 3.67 1.78
C MET A 1 7.42 5.09 1.82
N ASP A 2 6.10 5.26 1.81
CA ASP A 2 5.45 6.56 1.81
C ASP A 2 4.49 6.68 2.98
N ILE A 3 4.21 7.92 3.40
CA ILE A 3 3.33 8.23 4.53
C ILE A 3 2.21 9.12 4.01
N ALA A 4 0.99 8.60 4.00
CA ALA A 4 -0.20 9.39 3.75
C ALA A 4 -0.84 9.81 5.08
N GLU A 5 -1.14 11.11 5.25
CA GLU A 5 -1.91 11.59 6.39
C GLU A 5 -3.40 11.31 6.13
N VAL A 6 -4.07 10.62 7.05
CA VAL A 6 -5.52 10.36 6.99
C VAL A 6 -6.20 11.20 8.07
N GLN A 7 -6.97 12.20 7.64
CA GLN A 7 -7.76 13.05 8.52
C GLN A 7 -9.07 12.35 8.88
N THR A 8 -9.41 12.28 10.18
CA THR A 8 -10.72 11.78 10.66
C THR A 8 -11.34 12.77 11.64
N ALA A 9 -12.66 12.70 11.83
CA ALA A 9 -13.39 13.57 12.75
C ALA A 9 -12.96 13.45 14.24
N LYS A 10 -12.20 12.41 14.61
CA LYS A 10 -11.72 12.15 15.98
C LYS A 10 -10.22 12.38 16.18
N GLY A 11 -9.49 12.83 15.15
CA GLY A 11 -8.05 13.05 15.20
C GLY A 11 -7.32 12.64 13.92
N LYS A 12 -5.99 12.77 13.94
CA LYS A 12 -5.10 12.43 12.82
C LYS A 12 -4.55 11.02 12.99
N LEU A 13 -4.54 10.24 11.92
CA LEU A 13 -3.75 9.01 11.82
C LEU A 13 -2.81 9.12 10.62
N TYR A 14 -1.69 8.43 10.71
CA TYR A 14 -0.77 8.30 9.59
C TYR A 14 -0.90 6.88 9.03
N LEU A 15 -1.12 6.81 7.73
CA LEU A 15 -1.09 5.58 6.95
C LEU A 15 0.33 5.42 6.40
N PHE A 16 1.05 4.43 6.90
CA PHE A 16 2.25 3.95 6.25
C PHE A 16 1.88 3.02 5.11
N VAL A 17 2.50 3.27 3.96
CA VAL A 17 2.38 2.38 2.81
C VAL A 17 3.77 1.96 2.35
N GLY A 18 4.01 0.66 2.43
CA GLY A 18 5.18 0.01 1.86
C GLY A 18 4.79 -0.70 0.58
N ILE A 19 5.57 -0.52 -0.47
CA ILE A 19 5.50 -1.36 -1.66
C ILE A 19 6.90 -1.89 -1.97
N ASP A 20 7.02 -3.20 -2.15
CA ASP A 20 8.24 -3.81 -2.67
C ASP A 20 8.30 -3.63 -4.19
N ARG A 21 9.43 -3.13 -4.70
CA ARG A 21 9.56 -2.78 -6.12
C ARG A 21 9.61 -4.01 -7.01
N THR A 22 10.08 -5.14 -6.49
CA THR A 22 10.28 -6.38 -7.24
C THR A 22 8.99 -7.19 -7.33
N SER A 23 8.44 -7.57 -6.18
CA SER A 23 7.21 -8.37 -6.04
C SER A 23 5.92 -7.57 -6.19
N LYS A 24 6.00 -6.22 -6.19
CA LYS A 24 4.85 -5.31 -6.13
C LYS A 24 3.97 -5.50 -4.90
N PHE A 25 4.43 -6.25 -3.89
CA PHE A 25 3.64 -6.52 -2.72
C PHE A 25 3.46 -5.26 -1.87
N VAL A 26 2.21 -4.94 -1.55
CA VAL A 26 1.85 -3.76 -0.77
C VAL A 26 1.53 -4.14 0.67
N VAL A 27 2.02 -3.34 1.60
CA VAL A 27 1.66 -3.38 3.01
C VAL A 27 1.14 -2.01 3.44
N THR A 28 0.03 -2.01 4.17
CA THR A 28 -0.53 -0.80 4.78
C THR A 28 -0.57 -0.95 6.29
N GLN A 29 -0.23 0.12 7.00
CA GLN A 29 -0.28 0.15 8.46
C GLN A 29 -0.69 1.52 8.95
N PHE A 30 -1.67 1.57 9.86
CA PHE A 30 -2.03 2.80 10.56
C PHE A 30 -1.21 2.96 11.82
N VAL A 31 -0.71 4.17 12.03
CA VAL A 31 -0.06 4.58 13.29
C VAL A 31 -0.66 5.88 13.80
N GLU A 32 -0.60 6.07 15.11
CA GLU A 32 -1.04 7.30 15.77
C GLU A 32 -0.02 8.43 15.64
N LYS A 33 1.26 8.10 15.45
CA LYS A 33 2.35 9.06 15.27
C LYS A 33 3.34 8.52 14.25
N ALA A 34 3.62 9.30 13.22
CA ALA A 34 4.68 9.02 12.26
C ALA A 34 5.94 9.79 12.64
N ASP A 35 7.03 9.09 12.94
CA ASP A 35 8.37 9.68 12.98
C ASP A 35 8.99 9.52 11.58
N SER A 36 8.76 10.50 10.70
CA SER A 36 9.31 10.47 9.36
C SER A 36 10.78 10.91 9.41
N ARG A 37 11.72 9.98 9.19
CA ARG A 37 13.09 10.40 8.85
C ARG A 37 13.03 11.14 7.52
N PRO A 38 13.60 12.35 7.37
CA PRO A 38 13.66 13.02 6.09
C PRO A 38 14.42 12.14 5.09
N GLY A 39 13.69 11.55 4.13
CA GLY A 39 14.25 10.72 3.08
C GLY A 39 14.97 11.55 2.03
N LYS A 40 16.04 11.01 1.42
CA LYS A 40 16.70 11.62 0.27
C LYS A 40 15.75 11.63 -0.95
N PRO A 41 15.66 12.75 -1.70
CA PRO A 41 14.64 12.97 -2.74
C PRO A 41 14.84 12.21 -4.06
N THR A 42 15.73 11.20 -4.14
CA THR A 42 16.26 10.74 -5.44
C THR A 42 15.69 9.43 -6.02
N ASP A 43 14.62 8.84 -5.48
CA ASP A 43 14.06 7.60 -6.04
C ASP A 43 12.52 7.56 -6.14
N ASN A 44 11.85 8.72 -6.12
CA ASN A 44 10.43 8.71 -5.77
C ASN A 44 9.45 8.49 -6.93
N ALA A 45 9.82 8.57 -8.21
CA ALA A 45 8.82 8.53 -9.31
C ALA A 45 7.93 7.27 -9.32
N PHE A 46 8.48 6.10 -8.98
CA PHE A 46 7.68 4.85 -8.86
C PHE A 46 6.74 4.89 -7.66
N VAL A 47 7.25 5.36 -6.51
CA VAL A 47 6.49 5.45 -5.27
C VAL A 47 5.42 6.55 -5.39
N GLU A 48 5.73 7.69 -5.98
CA GLU A 48 4.78 8.77 -6.33
C GLU A 48 3.67 8.26 -7.23
N SER A 49 4.01 7.59 -8.34
CA SER A 49 2.99 7.02 -9.24
C SER A 49 2.09 6.00 -8.54
N PHE A 50 2.65 5.23 -7.61
CA PHE A 50 1.90 4.29 -6.79
C PHE A 50 1.00 5.00 -5.78
N ASN A 51 1.49 6.03 -5.11
CA ASN A 51 0.72 6.81 -4.14
C ASN A 51 -0.43 7.57 -4.80
N ASP A 52 -0.21 8.11 -5.99
CA ASP A 52 -1.26 8.75 -6.78
C ASP A 52 -2.38 7.76 -7.09
N ARG A 53 -2.02 6.52 -7.49
CA ARG A 53 -2.99 5.45 -7.72
C ARG A 53 -3.72 5.03 -6.45
N LEU A 54 -3.02 4.88 -5.32
CA LEU A 54 -3.64 4.59 -4.03
C LEU A 54 -4.62 5.71 -3.64
N ARG A 55 -4.23 6.96 -3.86
CA ARG A 55 -5.09 8.11 -3.56
C ARG A 55 -6.34 8.07 -4.42
N ASP A 56 -6.20 7.91 -5.72
CA ASP A 56 -7.33 7.93 -6.65
C ASP A 56 -8.28 6.74 -6.42
N GLU A 57 -7.74 5.53 -6.27
CA GLU A 57 -8.55 4.31 -6.19
C GLU A 57 -9.09 4.02 -4.78
N CYS A 58 -8.48 4.57 -3.72
CA CYS A 58 -8.87 4.28 -2.34
C CYS A 58 -9.16 5.54 -1.54
N LEU A 59 -8.20 6.45 -1.38
CA LEU A 59 -8.35 7.54 -0.40
C LEU A 59 -9.37 8.60 -0.84
N ASN A 60 -9.43 8.91 -2.14
CA ASN A 60 -10.37 9.87 -2.73
C ASN A 60 -11.73 9.25 -3.05
N ALA A 61 -11.78 7.92 -3.24
CA ALA A 61 -13.00 7.20 -3.57
C ALA A 61 -13.95 7.06 -2.36
N TYR A 62 -13.45 7.22 -1.13
CA TYR A 62 -14.23 6.98 0.08
C TYR A 62 -14.22 8.17 1.04
N TRP A 63 -15.40 8.55 1.52
CA TRP A 63 -15.52 9.31 2.77
C TRP A 63 -15.33 8.36 3.95
N PHE A 64 -14.41 8.66 4.84
CA PHE A 64 -14.16 7.86 6.04
C PHE A 64 -15.03 8.36 7.20
N LEU A 65 -15.95 7.52 7.66
CA LEU A 65 -16.85 7.86 8.76
C LEU A 65 -16.17 7.70 10.14
N SER A 66 -15.13 6.87 10.21
CA SER A 66 -14.34 6.64 11.41
C SER A 66 -12.97 6.02 11.07
N ILE A 67 -12.08 5.97 12.06
CA ILE A 67 -10.80 5.25 11.97
C ILE A 67 -11.02 3.78 11.60
N ALA A 68 -12.01 3.12 12.22
CA ALA A 68 -12.29 1.71 11.95
C ALA A 68 -12.77 1.49 10.51
N ASP A 69 -13.59 2.41 9.99
CA ASP A 69 -14.04 2.40 8.58
C ASP A 69 -12.86 2.61 7.62
N ALA A 70 -11.96 3.56 7.93
CA ALA A 70 -10.74 3.77 7.15
C ALA A 70 -9.84 2.51 7.12
N ARG A 71 -9.63 1.86 8.27
CA ARG A 71 -8.87 0.62 8.37
C ARG A 71 -9.48 -0.47 7.49
N ALA A 72 -10.77 -0.74 7.66
CA ALA A 72 -11.46 -1.78 6.92
C ALA A 72 -11.39 -1.58 5.39
N LYS A 73 -11.60 -0.34 4.92
CA LYS A 73 -11.55 0.01 3.50
C LYS A 73 -10.15 -0.12 2.91
N ILE A 74 -9.14 0.37 3.61
CA ILE A 74 -7.74 0.29 3.16
C ILE A 74 -7.22 -1.15 3.20
N GLU A 75 -7.56 -1.93 4.22
CA GLU A 75 -7.23 -3.36 4.29
C GLU A 75 -7.95 -4.17 3.21
N ALA A 76 -9.17 -3.79 2.83
CA ALA A 76 -9.88 -4.40 1.71
C ALA A 76 -9.19 -4.05 0.37
N TRP A 77 -8.81 -2.78 0.18
CA TRP A 77 -8.06 -2.35 -1.01
C TRP A 77 -6.69 -3.05 -1.10
N GLN A 78 -5.94 -3.17 -0.01
CA GLN A 78 -4.65 -3.87 0.01
C GLN A 78 -4.80 -5.34 -0.39
N ARG A 79 -5.82 -6.03 0.13
CA ARG A 79 -6.11 -7.43 -0.23
C ARG A 79 -6.50 -7.57 -1.70
N ASP A 80 -7.30 -6.65 -2.22
CA ASP A 80 -7.68 -6.64 -3.64
C ASP A 80 -6.45 -6.42 -4.54
N TYR A 81 -5.63 -5.41 -4.24
CA TYR A 81 -4.39 -5.13 -4.96
C TYR A 81 -3.47 -6.35 -5.00
N ASN A 82 -3.14 -6.90 -3.83
CA ASN A 82 -2.18 -8.00 -3.72
C ASN A 82 -2.71 -9.32 -4.27
N GLY A 83 -4.03 -9.55 -4.23
CA GLY A 83 -4.62 -10.86 -4.52
C GLY A 83 -5.35 -10.96 -5.86
N ARG A 84 -5.67 -9.85 -6.53
CA ARG A 84 -6.48 -9.87 -7.76
C ARG A 84 -5.89 -9.11 -8.94
N ARG A 85 -4.87 -8.28 -8.72
CA ARG A 85 -4.30 -7.46 -9.79
C ARG A 85 -3.03 -8.08 -10.37
N PRO A 86 -3.08 -8.65 -11.58
CA PRO A 86 -1.89 -9.16 -12.23
C PRO A 86 -1.00 -8.01 -12.69
N HIS A 87 0.32 -8.19 -12.58
CA HIS A 87 1.30 -7.22 -13.05
C HIS A 87 2.18 -7.81 -14.15
N THR A 88 2.35 -7.05 -15.23
CA THR A 88 3.22 -7.44 -16.36
C THR A 88 4.66 -7.71 -15.93
N SER A 89 5.19 -6.93 -14.99
CA SER A 89 6.53 -7.11 -14.43
C SER A 89 6.69 -8.40 -13.63
N LEU A 90 5.59 -9.04 -13.23
CA LEU A 90 5.56 -10.32 -12.52
C LEU A 90 5.18 -11.48 -13.45
N GLY A 91 5.19 -11.28 -14.77
CA GLY A 91 4.74 -12.28 -15.73
C GLY A 91 3.23 -12.50 -15.67
N TRP A 92 2.46 -11.43 -15.44
CA TRP A 92 0.99 -11.46 -15.28
C TRP A 92 0.50 -12.20 -14.03
N MET A 93 1.37 -12.41 -13.03
CA MET A 93 0.98 -12.87 -11.70
C MET A 93 0.54 -11.70 -10.82
N THR A 94 -0.33 -12.00 -9.86
CA THR A 94 -0.60 -11.11 -8.73
C THR A 94 0.57 -11.11 -7.75
N PRO A 95 0.72 -10.08 -6.89
CA PRO A 95 1.77 -10.07 -5.87
C PRO A 95 1.75 -11.29 -4.94
N VAL A 96 0.56 -11.79 -4.58
CA VAL A 96 0.40 -13.01 -3.77
C VAL A 96 0.89 -14.25 -4.52
N GLU A 97 0.50 -14.43 -5.78
CA GLU A 97 0.94 -15.58 -6.59
C GLU A 97 2.45 -15.56 -6.79
N TYR A 98 3.02 -14.38 -7.07
CA TYR A 98 4.46 -14.22 -7.22
C TYR A 98 5.21 -14.57 -5.93
N ALA A 99 4.73 -14.10 -4.77
CA ALA A 99 5.30 -14.43 -3.47
C ALA A 99 5.21 -15.94 -3.16
N ALA A 100 4.09 -16.58 -3.48
CA ALA A 100 3.92 -18.01 -3.31
C ALA A 100 4.87 -18.81 -4.22
N ALA A 101 5.01 -18.42 -5.49
CA ALA A 101 5.94 -19.04 -6.42
C ALA A 101 7.40 -18.87 -6.01
N ALA A 102 7.77 -17.70 -5.47
CA ALA A 102 9.11 -17.45 -4.95
C ALA A 102 9.41 -18.30 -3.70
N ALA A 103 8.43 -18.47 -2.81
CA ALA A 103 8.58 -19.29 -1.61
C ALA A 103 8.80 -20.77 -1.94
N ILE A 104 8.13 -21.29 -2.98
CA ILE A 104 8.33 -22.67 -3.48
C ILE A 104 9.76 -22.85 -3.99
N LYS A 105 10.23 -21.94 -4.85
CA LYS A 105 11.60 -21.99 -5.39
C LYS A 105 12.71 -21.88 -4.34
N ALA A 106 12.43 -21.20 -3.22
CA ALA A 106 13.39 -21.06 -2.12
C ALA A 106 13.46 -22.31 -1.22
N ALA A 107 12.49 -23.21 -1.33
CA ALA A 107 12.42 -24.46 -0.57
C ALA A 107 12.98 -25.68 -1.36
N GLU A 108 13.38 -25.48 -2.62
CA GLU A 108 14.07 -26.44 -3.49
C GLU A 108 15.59 -26.27 -3.40
#